data_AF-A0A0F8V087-F1
#
_entry.id   AF-A0A0F8V087-F1
#
_cell.length_a   1.000
_cell.length_b   1.000
_cell.length_c   1.000
_cell.angle_alpha   90.00
_cell.angle_beta   90.00
_cell.angle_gamma   90.00
#
_symmetry.space_group_name_H-M   'P 1'
#
loop_
_entity.id
_entity.type
_entity.pdbx_description
1 polymer ?
#
loop_
_entity_poly.entity_id
_entity_poly.type
_entity_poly.pdbx_seq_one_letter_code
_entity_poly.pdbx_strand_id
1 'polypeptide(L)'
;MVDDMGWWTIPIVSLVIFTLYGIEGIGSQLEDPFGYDRNDIKMDALVFDAKTEIDVVLAEWRKLMATVEAHHQTNGAQESTATDTSPSSPGKEHEFVMPDIFLRARPQTARQ
;
A
#
# COMPACT_ATOMS: atom_id res chain seq x y z
N MET A 1 8.92 -28.47 -52.11
CA MET A 1 8.54 -27.31 -51.27
C MET A 1 9.25 -26.03 -51.71
N VAL A 2 10.59 -25.92 -51.64
CA VAL A 2 11.30 -24.73 -52.16
C VAL A 2 11.16 -24.60 -53.69
N ASP A 3 11.19 -25.74 -54.38
CA ASP A 3 11.03 -25.81 -55.84
C ASP A 3 9.60 -25.49 -56.32
N ASP A 4 8.59 -25.64 -55.45
CA ASP A 4 7.18 -25.39 -55.79
C ASP A 4 6.76 -23.94 -55.52
N MET A 5 7.36 -23.28 -54.52
CA MET A 5 7.07 -21.89 -54.15
C MET A 5 8.01 -20.88 -54.83
N GLY A 6 9.18 -21.31 -55.32
CA GLY A 6 10.11 -20.46 -56.03
C GLY A 6 10.42 -19.16 -55.28
N TRP A 7 10.26 -18.02 -55.95
CA TRP A 7 10.51 -16.68 -55.39
C TRP A 7 9.56 -16.29 -54.24
N TRP A 8 8.37 -16.89 -54.13
CA TRP A 8 7.44 -16.64 -53.02
C TRP A 8 7.90 -17.24 -51.70
N THR A 9 8.84 -18.18 -51.74
CA THR A 9 9.48 -18.73 -50.55
C THR A 9 10.13 -17.63 -49.71
N ILE A 10 10.80 -16.66 -50.34
CA ILE A 10 11.57 -15.62 -49.66
C ILE A 10 10.69 -14.78 -48.71
N PRO A 11 9.59 -14.15 -49.16
CA PRO A 11 8.74 -13.36 -48.26
C PRO A 11 8.00 -14.22 -47.23
N ILE A 12 7.59 -15.44 -47.59
CA ILE A 12 6.84 -16.30 -46.67
C ILE A 12 7.74 -16.82 -45.55
N VAL A 13 8.93 -17.31 -45.88
CA VAL A 13 9.92 -17.75 -44.87
C VAL A 13 10.38 -16.58 -44.02
N SER A 14 10.57 -15.40 -44.61
CA SER A 14 10.87 -14.17 -43.85
C SER A 14 9.79 -13.86 -42.81
N LEU A 15 8.51 -13.90 -43.18
CA LEU A 15 7.39 -13.67 -42.27
C LEU A 15 7.33 -14.71 -41.13
N VAL A 16 7.54 -15.98 -41.47
CA VAL A 16 7.53 -17.09 -40.50
C VAL A 16 8.70 -16.96 -39.52
N ILE A 17 9.91 -16.67 -40.01
CA ILE A 17 11.08 -16.47 -39.12
C ILE A 17 10.88 -15.22 -38.26
N PHE A 18 10.39 -14.11 -38.84
CA PHE A 18 10.10 -12.90 -38.09
C PHE A 18 9.12 -13.15 -36.94
N THR A 19 8.07 -13.95 -37.17
CA THR A 19 7.10 -14.27 -36.12
C THR A 19 7.67 -15.23 -35.08
N LEU A 20 8.35 -16.31 -35.48
CA LEU A 20 8.94 -17.28 -34.55
C LEU A 20 10.07 -16.67 -33.70
N TYR A 21 10.98 -15.93 -34.32
CA TYR A 21 12.10 -15.29 -33.63
C TYR A 21 11.65 -14.05 -32.83
N GLY A 22 10.60 -13.38 -33.31
CA GLY A 22 9.98 -12.25 -32.60
C GLY A 22 9.35 -12.68 -31.27
N ILE A 23 8.59 -13.78 -31.25
CA ILE A 23 8.02 -14.30 -30.01
C ILE A 23 9.09 -14.86 -29.06
N GLU A 24 10.12 -15.52 -29.60
CA GLU A 24 11.24 -16.03 -28.81
C GLU A 24 12.00 -14.89 -28.12
N GLY A 25 12.28 -13.80 -28.85
CA GLY A 25 12.97 -12.63 -28.31
C GLY A 25 12.17 -11.87 -27.25
N ILE A 26 10.84 -11.87 -27.34
CA ILE A 26 9.97 -11.31 -26.28
C ILE A 26 9.90 -12.28 -25.10
N GLY A 27 9.86 -13.59 -25.36
CA GLY A 27 9.84 -14.64 -24.36
C GLY A 27 11.07 -14.61 -23.45
N SER A 28 12.27 -14.44 -24.00
CA SER A 28 13.49 -14.40 -23.18
C SER A 28 13.54 -13.18 -22.25
N GLN A 29 12.98 -12.05 -22.67
CA GLN A 29 12.86 -10.85 -21.82
C GLN A 29 11.79 -11.01 -20.72
N LEU A 30 10.77 -11.82 -20.95
CA LEU A 30 9.72 -12.11 -19.96
C LEU A 30 10.12 -13.21 -18.95
N GLU A 31 11.20 -13.94 -19.21
CA GLU A 31 11.66 -15.05 -18.37
C GLU A 31 12.27 -14.57 -17.05
N ASP A 32 12.97 -13.42 -17.06
CA ASP A 32 13.54 -12.80 -15.85
C ASP A 32 13.00 -11.38 -15.64
N PRO A 33 11.74 -11.22 -15.18
CA PRO A 33 11.10 -9.91 -15.06
C PRO A 33 11.71 -9.02 -13.96
N PHE A 34 12.63 -9.54 -13.16
CA PHE A 34 13.27 -8.87 -12.03
C PHE A 34 14.79 -8.66 -12.24
N GLY A 35 15.28 -8.87 -13.45
CA GLY A 35 16.66 -8.61 -13.82
C GLY A 35 16.99 -7.11 -13.86
N TYR A 36 18.06 -6.79 -14.59
CA TYR A 36 18.54 -5.42 -14.82
C TYR A 36 18.45 -4.98 -16.29
N ASP A 37 17.71 -5.72 -17.11
CA ASP A 37 17.47 -5.36 -18.51
C ASP A 37 16.55 -4.14 -18.61
N ARG A 38 16.57 -3.49 -19.79
CA ARG A 38 15.81 -2.25 -20.02
C ARG A 38 14.30 -2.43 -19.85
N ASN A 39 13.78 -3.62 -20.09
CA ASN A 39 12.36 -3.92 -20.05
C ASN A 39 11.94 -4.57 -18.71
N ASP A 40 12.84 -4.66 -17.74
CA ASP A 40 12.57 -5.28 -16.44
C ASP A 40 11.89 -4.32 -15.48
N ILE A 41 11.23 -4.91 -14.48
CA ILE A 41 10.57 -4.16 -13.43
C ILE A 41 11.63 -3.61 -12.48
N LYS A 42 11.65 -2.28 -12.28
CA LYS A 42 12.59 -1.63 -11.37
C LYS A 42 12.27 -1.93 -9.90
N MET A 43 12.82 -3.02 -9.38
CA MET A 43 12.63 -3.43 -7.99
C MET A 43 13.19 -2.43 -6.98
N ASP A 44 14.35 -1.83 -7.30
CA ASP A 44 14.97 -0.82 -6.41
C ASP A 44 14.07 0.39 -6.19
N ALA A 45 13.35 0.83 -7.23
CA ALA A 45 12.41 1.94 -7.14
C ALA A 45 11.20 1.59 -6.27
N LEU A 46 10.65 0.37 -6.45
CA LEU A 46 9.51 -0.11 -5.66
C LEU A 46 9.87 -0.25 -4.18
N VAL A 47 11.04 -0.81 -3.88
CA VAL A 47 11.51 -0.97 -2.49
C VAL A 47 11.75 0.40 -1.85
N PHE A 48 12.33 1.34 -2.59
CA PHE A 48 12.57 2.70 -2.10
C PHE A 48 11.26 3.44 -1.82
N ASP A 49 10.27 3.32 -2.70
CA ASP A 49 8.96 3.95 -2.54
C ASP A 49 8.22 3.39 -1.31
N ALA A 50 8.16 2.06 -1.19
CA ALA A 50 7.54 1.39 -0.04
C ALA A 50 8.22 1.77 1.29
N LYS A 51 9.55 1.88 1.31
CA LYS A 51 10.28 2.33 2.50
C LYS A 51 9.90 3.76 2.87
N THR A 52 9.84 4.65 1.89
CA THR A 52 9.48 6.06 2.11
C THR A 52 8.06 6.18 2.65
N GLU A 53 7.10 5.43 2.09
CA GLU A 53 5.72 5.42 2.55
C GLU A 53 5.62 4.95 4.02
N ILE A 54 6.30 3.86 4.37
CA ILE A 54 6.33 3.34 5.75
C ILE A 54 6.95 4.37 6.70
N ASP A 55 8.06 5.00 6.32
CA ASP A 55 8.74 5.99 7.15
C ASP A 55 7.83 7.20 7.44
N VAL A 56 7.07 7.66 6.44
CA VAL A 56 6.10 8.75 6.57
C VAL A 56 4.95 8.35 7.50
N VAL A 57 4.35 7.17 7.29
CA VAL A 57 3.25 6.67 8.13
C VAL A 57 3.69 6.56 9.60
N LEU A 58 4.88 6.04 9.84
CA LEU A 58 5.44 5.93 11.19
C LEU A 58 5.76 7.28 11.81
N ALA A 59 6.21 8.26 11.02
CA ALA A 59 6.49 9.60 11.50
C ALA A 59 5.22 10.33 11.95
N GLU A 60 4.15 10.27 11.13
CA GLU A 60 2.86 10.86 11.48
C GLU A 60 2.23 10.17 12.68
N TRP A 61 2.32 8.83 12.77
CA TRP A 61 1.84 8.09 13.93
C TRP A 61 2.55 8.52 15.22
N ARG A 62 3.88 8.63 15.20
CA ARG A 62 4.65 9.12 16.37
C ARG A 62 4.25 10.54 16.77
N LYS A 63 4.04 11.43 15.80
CA LYS A 63 3.61 12.81 16.05
C LYS A 63 2.23 12.84 16.70
N LEU A 64 1.29 12.03 16.21
CA LEU A 64 -0.05 11.91 16.78
C LEU A 64 -0.02 11.34 18.20
N MET A 65 0.80 10.33 18.47
CA MET A 65 0.95 9.80 19.83
C MET A 65 1.51 10.85 20.79
N ALA A 66 2.51 11.62 20.36
CA ALA A 66 3.08 12.71 21.17
C ALA A 66 2.05 13.82 21.46
N THR A 67 1.18 14.18 20.50
CA THR A 67 0.12 15.15 20.77
C THR A 67 -0.94 14.59 21.73
N VAL A 68 -1.33 13.32 21.59
CA VAL A 68 -2.26 12.65 22.51
C VAL A 68 -1.72 12.66 23.95
N GLU A 69 -0.43 12.32 24.14
CA GLU A 69 0.22 12.36 25.45
C GLU A 69 0.25 13.77 26.04
N ALA A 70 0.58 14.79 25.22
CA ALA A 70 0.59 16.19 25.65
C ALA A 70 -0.81 16.70 26.06
N HIS A 71 -1.87 16.25 25.37
CA HIS A 71 -3.25 16.55 25.75
C HIS A 71 -3.66 15.84 27.04
N HIS A 72 -3.18 14.61 27.29
CA HIS A 72 -3.39 13.90 28.55
C HIS A 72 -2.77 14.63 29.75
N GLN A 73 -1.56 15.20 29.58
CA GLN A 73 -0.88 15.98 30.61
C GLN A 73 -1.54 17.35 30.83
N THR A 74 -2.04 18.00 29.77
CA THR A 74 -2.77 19.29 29.88
C THR A 74 -4.10 19.14 30.60
N ASN A 75 -4.86 18.08 30.34
CA ASN A 75 -6.12 17.83 31.05
C ASN A 75 -5.89 17.39 32.52
N GLY A 76 -4.78 16.71 32.82
CA GLY A 76 -4.40 16.36 34.19
C GLY A 76 -3.93 17.53 35.06
N ALA A 77 -3.48 18.64 34.46
CA ALA A 77 -3.11 19.86 35.19
C ALA A 77 -4.32 20.75 35.56
N GLN A 78 -5.51 20.45 35.03
CA GLN A 78 -6.77 21.14 35.38
C GLN A 78 -7.65 20.30 36.30
N GLU A 79 -7.06 19.42 37.11
CA GLU A 79 -7.74 18.75 38.23
C GLU A 79 -6.89 18.82 39.50
N SER A 80 -6.44 20.03 39.86
CA SER A 80 -5.83 20.33 41.16
C SER A 80 -5.89 21.83 41.41
N THR A 81 -7.06 22.36 41.74
CA THR A 81 -7.32 23.45 42.72
C THR A 81 -8.77 23.93 42.53
N ALA A 82 -9.71 23.35 43.26
CA ALA A 82 -10.89 24.04 43.78
C ALA A 82 -11.63 23.10 44.72
N THR A 83 -11.30 23.17 46.01
CA THR A 83 -12.12 22.63 47.07
C THR A 83 -13.43 23.43 47.15
N ASP A 84 -14.54 22.68 47.19
CA ASP A 84 -15.81 22.97 47.84
C ASP A 84 -16.83 23.90 47.14
N THR A 85 -17.85 23.29 46.51
CA THR A 85 -19.27 23.37 46.92
C THR A 85 -20.13 22.61 45.89
N SER A 86 -20.70 21.46 46.27
CA SER A 86 -21.84 20.80 45.57
C SER A 86 -23.16 21.52 45.89
N PRO A 87 -24.33 21.29 45.21
CA PRO A 87 -24.66 20.21 44.26
C PRO A 87 -25.51 20.61 43.02
N SER A 88 -25.32 19.99 41.85
CA SER A 88 -26.44 19.68 40.91
C SER A 88 -26.03 18.85 39.68
N SER A 89 -26.47 17.58 39.68
CA SER A 89 -26.97 16.73 38.57
C SER A 89 -26.14 16.42 37.30
N PRO A 90 -26.33 15.20 36.73
CA PRO A 90 -25.31 14.47 35.99
C PRO A 90 -25.38 14.76 34.49
N GLY A 91 -24.30 15.32 33.94
CA GLY A 91 -24.25 15.77 32.55
C GLY A 91 -22.95 15.35 31.86
N LYS A 92 -22.94 14.10 31.39
CA LYS A 92 -22.12 13.54 30.30
C LYS A 92 -20.61 13.71 30.43
N GLU A 93 -19.99 12.68 30.99
CA GLU A 93 -18.58 12.37 30.77
C GLU A 93 -18.30 12.38 29.27
N HIS A 94 -17.45 13.30 28.81
CA HIS A 94 -16.87 13.20 27.47
C HIS A 94 -15.84 12.07 27.52
N GLU A 95 -16.34 10.85 27.42
CA GLU A 95 -15.58 9.63 27.16
C GLU A 95 -14.69 9.90 25.95
N PHE A 96 -13.38 9.96 26.17
CA PHE A 96 -12.40 10.12 25.12
C PHE A 96 -12.41 8.85 24.27
N VAL A 97 -13.09 8.91 23.12
CA VAL A 97 -13.12 7.82 22.15
C VAL A 97 -11.87 7.92 21.28
N MET A 98 -11.00 6.92 21.39
CA MET A 98 -9.88 6.72 20.48
C MET A 98 -10.45 6.65 19.04
N PRO A 99 -9.88 7.35 18.06
CA PRO A 99 -10.26 7.11 16.68
C PRO A 99 -9.90 5.67 16.31
N ASP A 100 -10.91 4.81 16.09
CA ASP A 100 -10.70 3.44 15.64
C ASP A 100 -10.01 3.43 14.27
N ILE A 101 -8.70 3.16 14.24
CA ILE A 101 -7.95 3.09 12.97
C ILE A 101 -8.06 1.69 12.33
N PHE A 102 -8.36 0.61 13.10
CA PHE A 102 -8.19 -0.75 12.54
C PHE A 102 -9.17 -1.88 12.87
N LEU A 103 -10.24 -1.73 13.67
CA LEU A 103 -11.10 -2.89 13.97
C LEU A 103 -12.59 -2.58 13.96
N ARG A 104 -13.19 -2.50 12.75
CA ARG A 104 -14.64 -2.67 12.61
C ARG A 104 -14.97 -4.17 12.58
N ALA A 105 -15.13 -4.77 13.75
CA ALA A 105 -15.73 -6.10 13.85
C ALA A 105 -17.15 -6.04 13.26
N ARG A 106 -17.40 -6.79 12.18
CA ARG A 106 -18.76 -6.92 11.63
C ARG A 106 -19.65 -7.60 12.68
N PRO A 107 -20.88 -7.12 12.93
CA PRO A 107 -21.82 -7.85 13.76
C PRO A 107 -22.16 -9.18 13.08
N GLN A 108 -21.88 -10.30 13.75
CA GLN A 108 -22.44 -11.60 13.38
C GLN A 108 -23.95 -11.56 13.66
N THR A 109 -24.75 -11.67 12.62
CA THR A 109 -26.20 -11.78 12.72
C THR A 109 -26.55 -13.13 13.34
N ALA A 110 -26.89 -13.14 14.63
CA ALA A 110 -27.52 -14.28 15.27
C ALA A 110 -28.92 -14.46 14.67
N ARG A 111 -29.09 -15.50 13.84
CA ARG A 111 -30.40 -16.00 13.43
C ARG A 111 -31.02 -16.73 14.62
N GLN A 112 -32.17 -16.24 15.10
CA GLN A 112 -33.20 -17.07 15.72
C GLN A 112 -34.37 -17.16 14.76
#